data_AF-A0A4R9P7Z2-F1
#
_entry.id   AF-A0A4R9P7Z2-F1
#
_cell.length_a   1.000
_cell.length_b   1.000
_cell.length_c   1.000
_cell.angle_alpha   90.00
_cell.angle_beta   90.00
_cell.angle_gamma   90.00
#
_symmetry.space_group_name_H-M   'P 1'
#
loop_
_entity.id
_entity.type
_entity.pdbx_description
1 polymer ?
#
loop_
_entity_poly.entity_id
_entity_poly.type
_entity_poly.pdbx_seq_one_letter_code
_entity_poly.pdbx_strand_id
1 'polypeptide(L)' 'MRKLVLAISMLAIAGSAAFADPIKDRQALMKERGKLAGQLSKVVKGEEAFDAAAVLTALQALQ' A
#
# COMPACT_ATOMS: atom_id res chain seq x y z
N MET A 1 18.02 -41.26 4.77
CA MET A 1 17.49 -40.56 5.95
C MET A 1 18.12 -39.17 6.14
N ARG A 2 19.45 -39.02 6.25
CA ARG A 2 20.12 -37.70 6.39
C ARG A 2 19.76 -36.64 5.32
N LYS A 3 19.62 -37.03 4.05
CA LYS A 3 19.30 -36.11 2.94
C LYS A 3 17.87 -35.53 3.03
N LEU A 4 16.92 -36.31 3.55
CA LEU A 4 15.53 -35.88 3.72
C LEU A 4 15.41 -34.88 4.86
N VAL A 5 16.14 -35.10 5.96
CA VAL A 5 16.19 -34.16 7.08
C VAL A 5 16.71 -32.80 6.60
N LEU A 6 17.83 -32.77 5.86
CA LEU A 6 18.38 -31.54 5.30
C LEU A 6 17.42 -30.82 4.34
N ALA A 7 16.73 -31.56 3.48
CA ALA A 7 15.75 -30.99 2.55
C ALA A 7 14.56 -30.36 3.28
N ILE A 8 14.04 -31.01 4.33
CA ILE A 8 12.95 -30.48 5.17
C ILE A 8 13.42 -29.26 5.96
N SER A 9 14.65 -29.26 6.48
CA SER A 9 15.23 -28.11 7.16
C SER A 9 15.36 -26.89 6.25
N MET A 10 15.82 -27.07 5.01
CA MET A 10 15.88 -25.98 4.03
C MET A 10 14.49 -25.47 3.64
N LEU A 11 13.50 -26.35 3.51
CA LEU A 11 12.12 -25.97 3.20
C LEU A 11 11.49 -25.13 4.34
N ALA A 12 11.76 -25.52 5.59
CA ALA A 12 11.27 -24.80 6.78
C ALA A 12 11.87 -23.39 6.90
N ILE A 13 13.14 -23.22 6.55
CA ILE A 13 13.81 -21.91 6.55
C ILE A 13 13.26 -21.02 5.41
N ALA A 14 13.01 -21.57 4.23
CA ALA A 14 12.43 -20.84 3.10
C ALA A 14 10.98 -20.37 3.36
N GLY A 15 10.20 -21.10 4.17
CA GLY A 15 8.84 -20.71 4.53
C GLY A 15 8.73 -19.53 5.52
N SER A 16 9.85 -19.10 6.11
CA SER A 16 9.88 -18.03 7.12
C SER A 16 10.03 -16.61 6.53
N ALA A 17 10.21 -16.49 5.21
CA ALA A 17 10.57 -15.23 4.55
C ALA A 17 9.38 -14.32 4.17
N ALA A 18 8.14 -14.70 4.49
CA ALA A 18 6.94 -13.95 4.08
C ALA A 18 6.37 -13.04 5.18
N PHE A 19 7.21 -12.50 6.08
CA PHE A 19 6.79 -11.45 7.00
C PHE A 19 7.10 -10.06 6.41
N ALA A 20 6.44 -9.72 5.28
CA ALA A 20 6.16 -8.31 5.03
C ALA A 20 5.37 -7.82 6.24
N ASP A 21 5.78 -6.72 6.88
CA ASP A 21 5.08 -6.18 8.04
C ASP A 21 3.73 -5.64 7.55
N PRO A 22 2.63 -6.40 7.67
CA PRO A 22 1.39 -6.05 6.98
C PRO A 22 0.75 -4.82 7.61
N ILE A 23 1.26 -4.36 8.76
CA ILE A 23 0.85 -3.13 9.42
C ILE A 23 1.59 -1.96 8.79
N LYS A 24 2.91 -2.05 8.59
CA LYS A 24 3.68 -0.99 7.92
C LYS A 24 3.19 -0.76 6.49
N ASP A 25 2.93 -1.83 5.75
CA ASP A 25 2.45 -1.73 4.38
C ASP A 25 1.06 -1.08 4.33
N ARG A 26 0.15 -1.48 5.23
CA ARG A 26 -1.16 -0.82 5.37
C ARG A 26 -1.04 0.64 5.79
N GLN A 27 -0.13 0.99 6.69
CA GLN A 27 0.08 2.38 7.11
C GLN A 27 0.64 3.25 5.99
N ALA A 28 1.56 2.72 5.19
CA ALA A 28 2.10 3.41 4.03
C ALA A 28 0.98 3.72 3.02
N LEU A 29 0.16 2.72 2.70
CA LEU A 29 -1.02 2.89 1.86
C LEU A 29 -2.00 3.91 2.43
N MET A 30 -2.33 3.84 3.73
CA MET A 30 -3.23 4.81 4.36
C MET A 30 -2.70 6.25 4.31
N LYS A 31 -1.40 6.46 4.51
CA LYS A 31 -0.79 7.80 4.43
C LYS A 31 -0.84 8.35 3.01
N GLU A 32 -0.53 7.52 2.02
CA GLU A 32 -0.57 7.90 0.61
C GLU A 32 -1.98 8.27 0.17
N ARG A 33 -2.96 7.40 0.45
CA ARG A 33 -4.37 7.65 0.12
C ARG A 33 -4.94 8.85 0.91
N GLY A 34 -4.53 9.03 2.17
CA GLY A 34 -4.91 10.18 2.98
C GLY A 34 -4.40 11.51 2.42
N LYS A 35 -3.19 11.53 1.84
CA LYS A 35 -2.65 12.71 1.17
C LYS A 35 -3.49 13.08 -0.07
N LEU A 36 -3.82 12.10 -0.90
CA LEU A 36 -4.64 12.30 -2.10
C LEU A 36 -6.07 12.78 -1.75
N ALA A 37 -6.70 12.14 -0.76
CA ALA A 37 -8.01 12.58 -0.26
C ALA A 37 -7.95 14.00 0.34
N GLY A 38 -6.84 14.36 1.03
CA GLY A 38 -6.61 15.70 1.56
C GLY A 38 -6.56 16.77 0.47
N GLN A 39 -5.93 16.48 -0.67
CA GLN A 39 -5.92 17.38 -1.82
C GLN A 39 -7.33 17.60 -2.38
N LEU A 40 -8.08 16.52 -2.59
CA LEU A 40 -9.48 16.60 -3.03
C LEU A 40 -10.36 17.35 -2.03
N SER A 41 -10.10 17.22 -0.73
CA SER A 41 -10.90 17.88 0.31
C SER A 41 -10.90 19.41 0.19
N LYS A 42 -9.82 20.01 -0.31
CA LYS A 42 -9.75 21.46 -0.52
C LYS A 42 -10.68 21.94 -1.63
N VAL A 43 -10.75 21.17 -2.72
CA VAL A 43 -11.68 21.43 -3.82
C VAL A 43 -13.12 21.29 -3.34
N VAL A 44 -13.42 20.24 -2.57
CA VAL A 44 -14.77 20.01 -2.01
C VAL A 44 -15.18 21.11 -1.02
N LYS A 45 -14.24 21.63 -0.23
CA LYS A 45 -14.48 22.74 0.70
C LYS A 45 -14.56 24.11 0.02
N GLY A 46 -14.24 24.20 -1.27
CA GLY A 46 -14.17 25.46 -2.00
C GLY A 46 -12.93 26.30 -1.66
N GLU A 47 -11.93 25.71 -1.02
CA GLU A 47 -10.63 26.36 -0.75
C GLU A 47 -9.78 26.46 -2.03
N GLU A 48 -9.92 25.50 -2.94
CA GLU A 48 -9.30 25.50 -4.27
C GLU A 48 -10.39 25.44 -5.35
N ALA A 49 -10.15 26.10 -6.49
CA ALA A 49 -11.10 26.11 -7.61
C ALA A 49 -11.22 24.71 -8.24
N PHE A 50 -12.41 24.38 -8.73
CA PHE A 50 -12.64 23.12 -9.39
C PHE A 50 -11.99 23.08 -10.78
N ASP A 51 -11.04 22.16 -10.96
CA ASP A 51 -10.48 21.77 -12.25
C ASP A 51 -10.83 20.29 -12.49
N ALA A 52 -11.65 20.03 -13.51
CA ALA A 52 -12.13 18.70 -13.83
C ALA A 52 -10.99 17.72 -14.17
N ALA A 53 -9.95 18.16 -14.86
CA ALA A 53 -8.83 17.31 -15.27
C ALA A 53 -7.94 16.97 -14.06
N ALA A 54 -7.66 17.96 -13.22
CA ALA A 54 -6.89 17.77 -11.99
C ALA A 54 -7.63 16.87 -10.99
N VAL A 55 -8.94 17.08 -10.81
CA VAL A 55 -9.78 16.26 -9.93
C VAL A 55 -9.88 14.83 -10.44
N LEU A 56 -10.09 14.62 -11.75
CA LEU A 56 -10.13 13.28 -12.34
C LEU A 56 -8.80 12.54 -12.13
N THR A 57 -7.68 13.23 -12.34
CA THR A 57 -6.33 12.67 -12.11
C THR A 57 -6.15 12.22 -10.65
N ALA A 58 -6.56 13.06 -9.70
CA ALA A 58 -6.47 12.74 -8.27
C ALA A 58 -7.42 11.59 -7.87
N LEU A 59 -8.60 11.48 -8.48
CA LEU A 59 -9.54 10.36 -8.27
C LEU A 59 -9.02 9.04 -8.86
N GLN A 60 -8.39 9.08 -10.04
CA GLN A 60 -7.75 7.90 -10.62
C GLN A 60 -6.58 7.43 -9.77
N ALA A 61 -5.80 8.34 -9.19
CA ALA A 61 -4.74 8.02 -8.24
C ALA A 61 -5.27 7.42 -6.92
N LEU A 62 -6.58 7.48 -6.65
CA LEU A 62 -7.23 6.85 -5.49
C LEU A 62 -7.79 5.45 -5.77
N GLN A 63 -7.86 5.00 -7.03
CA GLN A 63 -8.18 3.62 -7.39
C GLN A 63 -7.02 2.66 -7.09
#